data_AF-A0ABC9FRB9-F1
#
_entry.id   AF-A0ABC9FRB9-F1
#
_cell.length_a   1.000
_cell.length_b   1.000
_cell.length_c   1.000
_cell.angle_alpha   90.00
_cell.angle_beta   90.00
_cell.angle_gamma   90.00
#
_symmetry.space_group_name_H-M   'P 1'
#
loop_
_entity.id
_entity.type
_entity.pdbx_description
1 polymer ?
#
loop_
_entity_poly.entity_id
_entity_poly.type
_entity_poly.pdbx_seq_one_letter_code
_entity_poly.pdbx_strand_id
1 'polypeptide(L)'
;MAGEKQGLQLLDFWVSPFAQRCRIALAEKGLAYESLEQDLANKGALLLSSNPIHKKVPVLLHGGRPICESLVILQYLDDAFPDAPALLPSDPHARARQVRAGPEMVEALRTLEAELGDKEYLAGDAFGFADLAVVPFAAWFVGYGRLGEFRAEEVCPRLVAWAERCGERESVAGNMHPPEKVWEFIGYLKDKYGDK
;
A
#
# COMPACT_ATOMS: atom_id res chain seq x y z
N MET A 1 -25.75 -21.11 26.79
CA MET A 1 -25.72 -19.64 26.71
C MET A 1 -24.99 -19.29 25.42
N ALA A 2 -25.71 -19.18 24.31
CA ALA A 2 -25.13 -18.87 23.01
C ALA A 2 -24.84 -17.37 22.96
N GLY A 3 -23.57 -16.99 22.77
CA GLY A 3 -23.17 -15.60 22.65
C GLY A 3 -23.92 -14.96 21.47
N GLU A 4 -24.57 -13.84 21.73
CA GLU A 4 -25.24 -13.03 20.71
C GLU A 4 -24.27 -12.78 19.55
N LYS A 5 -24.67 -13.18 18.33
CA LYS A 5 -24.02 -12.76 17.09
C LYS A 5 -24.18 -11.25 16.98
N GLN A 6 -23.26 -10.49 17.55
CA GLN A 6 -23.24 -9.04 17.42
C GLN A 6 -23.05 -8.70 15.93
N GLY A 7 -24.04 -8.01 15.33
CA GLY A 7 -24.08 -7.76 13.89
C GLY A 7 -22.91 -6.91 13.38
N LEU A 8 -22.55 -7.10 12.11
CA LEU A 8 -21.58 -6.30 11.38
C LEU A 8 -22.29 -5.16 10.63
N GLN A 9 -21.76 -3.95 10.74
CA GLN A 9 -22.22 -2.80 9.95
C GLN A 9 -21.00 -2.12 9.32
N LEU A 10 -21.11 -1.69 8.06
CA LEU A 10 -20.03 -0.99 7.36
C LEU A 10 -20.49 0.41 7.01
N LEU A 11 -19.86 1.42 7.61
CA LEU A 11 -20.01 2.82 7.19
C LEU A 11 -19.19 2.99 5.91
N ASP A 12 -19.88 3.23 4.80
CA ASP A 12 -19.33 3.16 3.44
C ASP A 12 -19.66 4.45 2.66
N PHE A 13 -18.98 4.65 1.54
CA PHE A 13 -19.39 5.55 0.47
C PHE A 13 -19.21 4.80 -0.85
N TRP A 14 -20.25 4.71 -1.67
CA TRP A 14 -20.37 3.74 -2.76
C TRP A 14 -19.15 3.66 -3.73
N VAL A 15 -18.48 4.78 -3.99
CA VAL A 15 -17.31 4.88 -4.90
C VAL A 15 -15.95 4.77 -4.18
N SER A 16 -15.93 4.66 -2.86
CA SER A 16 -14.70 4.61 -2.07
C SER A 16 -13.93 3.30 -2.32
N PRO A 17 -12.70 3.34 -2.87
CA PRO A 17 -11.91 2.13 -3.10
C PRO A 17 -11.51 1.45 -1.79
N PHE A 18 -11.31 2.24 -0.72
CA PHE A 18 -10.98 1.70 0.61
C PHE A 18 -12.13 0.90 1.19
N ALA A 19 -13.36 1.34 0.98
CA ALA A 19 -14.54 0.62 1.48
C ALA A 19 -14.92 -0.56 0.57
N GLN A 20 -14.65 -0.46 -0.74
CA GLN A 20 -14.72 -1.61 -1.66
C GLN A 20 -13.84 -2.78 -1.20
N ARG A 21 -12.61 -2.51 -0.70
CA ARG A 21 -11.76 -3.56 -0.08
C ARG A 21 -12.51 -4.31 1.02
N CYS A 22 -13.19 -3.58 1.92
CA CYS A 22 -13.94 -4.18 3.02
C CYS A 22 -15.17 -4.96 2.53
N ARG A 23 -15.91 -4.44 1.54
CA ARG A 23 -17.05 -5.15 0.93
C ARG A 23 -16.64 -6.47 0.30
N ILE A 24 -15.55 -6.47 -0.47
CA ILE A 24 -15.00 -7.68 -1.09
C ILE A 24 -14.58 -8.67 0.00
N ALA A 25 -13.83 -8.23 1.01
CA ALA A 25 -13.39 -9.09 2.11
C ALA A 25 -14.56 -9.73 2.88
N LEU A 26 -15.63 -8.97 3.15
CA LEU A 26 -16.85 -9.48 3.79
C LEU A 26 -17.54 -10.53 2.90
N ALA A 27 -17.61 -10.29 1.58
CA ALA A 27 -18.21 -11.21 0.62
C ALA A 27 -17.41 -12.52 0.46
N GLU A 28 -16.08 -12.43 0.31
CA GLU A 28 -15.17 -13.59 0.23
C GLU A 28 -15.26 -14.47 1.49
N LYS A 29 -15.47 -13.84 2.65
CA LYS A 29 -15.68 -14.56 3.92
C LYS A 29 -17.12 -15.05 4.14
N GLY A 30 -18.06 -14.70 3.26
CA GLY A 30 -19.48 -15.04 3.44
C GLY A 30 -20.14 -14.41 4.67
N LEU A 31 -19.64 -13.24 5.12
CA LEU A 31 -20.13 -12.55 6.31
C LEU A 31 -21.27 -11.60 5.95
N ALA A 32 -22.43 -11.81 6.55
CA ALA A 32 -23.56 -10.89 6.43
C ALA A 32 -23.28 -9.58 7.20
N TYR A 33 -23.56 -8.44 6.57
CA TYR A 33 -23.39 -7.12 7.17
C TYR A 33 -24.45 -6.13 6.66
N GLU A 34 -24.68 -5.07 7.42
CA GLU A 34 -25.48 -3.92 6.99
C GLU A 34 -24.58 -2.84 6.39
N SER A 35 -24.90 -2.37 5.18
CA SER A 35 -24.18 -1.26 4.55
C SER A 35 -24.85 0.07 4.91
N LEU A 36 -24.12 0.97 5.54
CA LEU A 36 -24.57 2.30 5.95
C LEU A 36 -23.88 3.37 5.09
N GLU A 37 -24.52 3.78 4.00
CA GLU A 37 -24.03 4.83 3.11
C GLU A 37 -23.86 6.16 3.88
N GLN A 38 -22.71 6.81 3.74
CA GLN A 38 -22.38 8.06 4.39
C GLN A 38 -22.33 9.21 3.38
N ASP A 39 -22.89 10.37 3.77
CA ASP A 39 -22.62 11.64 3.08
C ASP A 39 -21.28 12.21 3.55
N LEU A 40 -20.29 12.24 2.66
CA LEU A 40 -18.95 12.75 2.99
C LEU A 40 -18.85 14.28 2.98
N ALA A 41 -19.80 14.97 2.36
CA ALA A 41 -19.91 16.43 2.41
C ALA A 41 -20.57 16.89 3.71
N ASN A 42 -21.51 16.09 4.24
CA ASN A 42 -22.19 16.34 5.52
C ASN A 42 -22.15 15.11 6.43
N LYS A 43 -21.00 14.92 7.10
CA LYS A 43 -20.71 13.71 7.89
C LYS A 43 -21.62 13.60 9.12
N GLY A 44 -22.37 12.50 9.19
CA GLY A 44 -23.26 12.21 10.32
C GLY A 44 -22.55 11.91 11.63
N ALA A 45 -23.28 12.03 12.74
CA ALA A 45 -22.76 11.84 14.09
C ALA A 45 -22.13 10.45 14.30
N LEU A 46 -22.69 9.40 13.68
CA LEU A 46 -22.18 8.04 13.79
C LEU A 46 -20.75 7.91 13.21
N LEU A 47 -20.48 8.50 12.04
CA LEU A 47 -19.14 8.49 11.45
C LEU A 47 -18.16 9.29 12.31
N LEU A 48 -18.59 10.46 12.79
CA LEU A 48 -17.75 11.35 13.59
C LEU A 48 -17.40 10.76 14.96
N SER A 49 -18.32 10.03 15.59
CA SER A 49 -18.07 9.34 16.86
C SER A 49 -17.26 8.05 16.69
N SER A 50 -17.45 7.34 15.57
CA SER A 50 -16.80 6.06 15.31
C SER A 50 -15.35 6.22 14.80
N ASN A 51 -15.05 7.30 14.09
CA ASN A 51 -13.70 7.65 13.64
C ASN A 51 -13.38 9.13 13.96
N PRO A 52 -13.21 9.50 15.24
CA PRO A 52 -13.07 10.90 15.65
C PRO A 52 -11.78 11.55 15.15
N ILE A 53 -10.74 10.74 14.94
CA ILE A 53 -9.42 11.19 14.48
C ILE A 53 -9.49 11.59 12.99
N HIS A 54 -9.79 10.63 12.11
CA HIS A 54 -9.71 10.87 10.66
C HIS A 54 -11.05 11.26 10.03
N LYS A 55 -12.18 10.88 10.64
CA LYS A 55 -13.53 11.18 10.15
C LYS A 55 -13.74 10.68 8.71
N LYS A 56 -13.20 9.50 8.37
CA LYS A 56 -13.22 8.89 7.03
C LYS A 56 -13.92 7.53 7.06
N VAL A 57 -14.46 7.14 5.92
CA VAL A 57 -14.89 5.76 5.60
C VAL A 57 -13.73 4.99 4.95
N PRO A 58 -13.69 3.64 5.05
CA PRO A 58 -14.64 2.78 5.76
C PRO A 58 -14.47 2.80 7.29
N VAL A 59 -15.55 2.50 7.99
CA VAL A 59 -15.53 2.09 9.41
C VAL A 59 -16.37 0.82 9.54
N LEU A 60 -15.79 -0.25 10.06
CA LEU A 60 -16.52 -1.47 10.41
C LEU A 60 -16.97 -1.37 11.86
N LEU A 61 -18.26 -1.54 12.12
CA LEU A 61 -18.81 -1.74 13.46
C LEU A 61 -19.06 -3.23 13.67
N HIS A 62 -18.42 -3.82 14.69
CA HIS A 62 -18.72 -5.17 15.15
C HIS A 62 -19.29 -5.09 16.57
N GLY A 63 -20.61 -5.22 16.69
CA GLY A 63 -21.31 -5.00 17.97
C GLY A 63 -21.16 -3.58 18.50
N GLY A 64 -21.23 -2.60 17.60
CA GLY A 64 -21.09 -1.18 17.93
C GLY A 64 -19.65 -0.72 18.23
N ARG A 65 -18.66 -1.61 18.21
CA ARG A 65 -17.25 -1.24 18.39
C ARG A 65 -16.62 -0.90 17.02
N PRO A 66 -16.02 0.29 16.85
CA PRO A 66 -15.48 0.70 15.57
C PRO A 66 -14.07 0.17 15.31
N ILE A 67 -13.85 -0.29 14.08
CA ILE A 67 -12.55 -0.59 13.49
C ILE A 67 -12.40 0.33 12.27
N CYS A 68 -11.34 1.15 12.27
CA CYS A 68 -11.02 2.11 11.22
C CYS A 68 -9.85 1.61 10.36
N GLU A 69 -9.61 2.26 9.22
CA GLU A 69 -8.58 1.93 8.24
C GLU A 69 -8.82 0.61 7.49
N SER A 70 -8.98 0.68 6.16
CA SER A 70 -9.40 -0.48 5.36
C SER A 70 -8.52 -1.73 5.57
N LEU A 71 -7.18 -1.59 5.56
CA LEU A 71 -6.28 -2.73 5.75
C LEU A 71 -6.36 -3.35 7.16
N VAL A 72 -6.60 -2.51 8.18
CA VAL A 72 -6.82 -2.98 9.55
C VAL A 72 -8.16 -3.71 9.66
N ILE A 73 -9.20 -3.22 8.98
CA ILE A 73 -10.49 -3.91 8.88
C ILE A 73 -10.32 -5.28 8.21
N LEU A 74 -9.56 -5.38 7.12
CA LEU A 74 -9.30 -6.66 6.44
C LEU A 74 -8.61 -7.66 7.39
N GLN A 75 -7.58 -7.21 8.09
CA GLN A 75 -6.87 -8.03 9.07
C GLN A 75 -7.78 -8.45 10.23
N TYR A 76 -8.58 -7.53 10.75
CA TYR A 76 -9.56 -7.80 11.79
C TYR A 76 -10.58 -8.86 11.37
N LEU A 77 -11.10 -8.77 10.15
CA LEU A 77 -12.04 -9.76 9.61
C LEU A 77 -11.40 -11.14 9.51
N ASP A 78 -10.11 -11.21 9.18
CA ASP A 78 -9.37 -12.48 9.14
C ASP A 78 -9.17 -13.09 10.53
N ASP A 79 -8.84 -12.27 11.53
CA ASP A 79 -8.58 -12.73 12.89
C ASP A 79 -9.87 -13.03 13.69
N ALA A 80 -10.92 -12.23 13.50
CA ALA A 80 -12.18 -12.35 14.24
C ALA A 80 -13.10 -13.46 13.72
N PHE A 81 -12.89 -13.90 12.47
CA PHE A 81 -13.70 -14.93 11.81
C PHE A 81 -12.80 -16.03 11.21
N PRO A 82 -12.10 -16.81 12.07
CA PRO A 82 -11.15 -17.83 11.63
C PRO A 82 -11.81 -19.04 10.95
N ASP A 83 -13.11 -19.26 11.18
CA ASP A 83 -13.89 -20.32 10.53
C ASP A 83 -14.29 -19.96 9.08
N ALA A 84 -14.14 -18.69 8.68
CA ALA A 84 -14.40 -18.23 7.32
C ALA A 84 -13.13 -18.33 6.45
N PRO A 85 -13.24 -18.40 5.11
CA PRO A 85 -12.09 -18.45 4.20
C PRO A 85 -11.01 -17.42 4.55
N ALA A 86 -9.77 -17.87 4.68
CA ALA A 86 -8.64 -17.01 5.07
C ALA A 86 -8.29 -16.01 3.96
N LEU A 87 -8.08 -14.76 4.32
CA LEU A 87 -7.61 -13.69 3.43
C LEU A 87 -6.08 -13.60 3.43
N LEU A 88 -5.43 -13.98 4.53
CA LEU A 88 -3.98 -13.93 4.68
C LEU A 88 -3.42 -15.34 4.97
N PRO A 89 -2.16 -15.62 4.59
CA PRO A 89 -1.45 -16.83 4.98
C PRO A 89 -1.37 -16.98 6.51
N SER A 90 -1.36 -18.23 6.98
CA SER A 90 -1.15 -18.56 8.39
C SER A 90 0.32 -18.42 8.82
N ASP A 91 1.26 -18.56 7.88
CA ASP A 91 2.69 -18.36 8.15
C ASP A 91 2.97 -16.87 8.47
N PRO A 92 3.58 -16.55 9.64
CA PRO A 92 3.81 -15.16 10.05
C PRO A 92 4.64 -14.36 9.05
N HIS A 93 5.65 -14.97 8.40
CA HIS A 93 6.49 -14.27 7.44
C HIS A 93 5.76 -14.00 6.12
N ALA A 94 5.00 -14.97 5.60
CA ALA A 94 4.18 -14.80 4.41
C ALA A 94 3.08 -13.76 4.63
N ARG A 95 2.47 -13.75 5.81
CA ARG A 95 1.48 -12.74 6.22
C ARG A 95 2.10 -11.35 6.28
N ALA A 96 3.27 -11.20 6.90
CA ALA A 96 3.98 -9.91 6.96
C ALA A 96 4.30 -9.35 5.56
N ARG A 97 4.67 -10.20 4.58
CA ARG A 97 4.93 -9.75 3.20
C ARG A 97 3.71 -9.16 2.51
N GLN A 98 2.49 -9.65 2.80
CA GLN A 98 1.27 -9.18 2.13
C GLN A 98 0.67 -7.91 2.72
N VAL A 99 0.90 -7.63 4.00
CA VAL A 99 0.28 -6.49 4.73
C VAL A 99 1.13 -5.21 4.64
N ARG A 100 2.34 -5.26 4.07
CA ARG A 100 3.24 -4.10 3.89
C ARG A 100 2.88 -3.28 2.64
N ALA A 101 3.36 -2.04 2.55
CA ALA A 101 3.26 -1.18 1.35
C ALA A 101 4.10 -1.67 0.14
N GLY A 102 4.82 -2.78 0.30
CA GLY A 102 5.65 -3.39 -0.74
C GLY A 102 4.91 -3.72 -2.04
N PRO A 103 3.72 -4.34 -2.02
CA PRO A 103 2.97 -4.69 -3.24
C PRO A 103 2.56 -3.46 -4.08
N GLU A 104 2.13 -2.36 -3.46
CA GLU A 104 1.77 -1.13 -4.19
C GLU A 104 3.02 -0.49 -4.83
N MET A 105 4.16 -0.48 -4.13
CA MET A 105 5.43 -0.02 -4.68
C MET A 105 5.93 -0.92 -5.83
N VAL A 106 5.80 -2.24 -5.67
CA VAL A 106 6.13 -3.23 -6.71
C VAL A 106 5.31 -2.99 -7.98
N GLU A 107 4.02 -2.69 -7.84
CA GLU A 107 3.16 -2.40 -9.00
C GLU A 107 3.55 -1.10 -9.72
N ALA A 108 3.91 -0.06 -8.97
CA ALA A 108 4.41 1.18 -9.56
C ALA A 108 5.72 0.94 -10.34
N LEU A 109 6.64 0.15 -9.78
CA LEU A 109 7.89 -0.21 -10.46
C LEU A 109 7.66 -1.07 -11.70
N ARG A 110 6.71 -2.01 -11.67
CA ARG A 110 6.31 -2.80 -12.85
C ARG A 110 5.68 -1.95 -13.94
N THR A 111 4.91 -0.93 -13.56
CA THR A 111 4.36 0.02 -14.53
C THR A 111 5.49 0.76 -15.26
N LEU A 112 6.48 1.28 -14.52
CA LEU A 112 7.66 1.92 -15.12
C LEU A 112 8.49 0.95 -15.98
N GLU A 113 8.63 -0.31 -15.56
CA GLU A 113 9.32 -1.32 -16.35
C GLU A 113 8.56 -1.66 -17.65
N ALA A 114 7.23 -1.77 -17.59
CA ALA A 114 6.39 -1.99 -18.78
C ALA A 114 6.49 -0.79 -19.74
N GLU A 115 6.45 0.43 -19.20
CA GLU A 115 6.62 1.66 -19.95
C GLU A 115 8.02 1.78 -20.54
N LEU A 116 9.08 1.33 -19.86
CA LEU A 116 10.41 1.24 -20.45
C LEU A 116 10.39 0.27 -21.65
N GLY A 117 9.83 -0.92 -21.46
CA GLY A 117 9.80 -1.93 -22.51
C GLY A 117 11.21 -2.29 -22.94
N ASP A 118 11.44 -2.38 -24.25
CA ASP A 118 12.76 -2.65 -24.83
C ASP A 118 13.51 -1.37 -25.24
N LYS A 119 12.99 -0.20 -24.84
CA LYS A 119 13.63 1.08 -25.14
C LYS A 119 14.93 1.22 -24.34
N GLU A 120 15.88 1.94 -24.91
CA GLU A 120 17.13 2.26 -24.23
C GLU A 120 16.88 3.18 -23.02
N TYR A 121 15.93 4.12 -23.18
CA TYR A 121 15.51 5.12 -22.22
C TYR A 121 13.99 5.17 -22.09
N LEU A 122 13.46 5.67 -20.96
CA LEU A 122 12.02 5.87 -20.78
C LEU A 122 11.46 6.82 -21.85
N ALA A 123 12.25 7.78 -22.30
CA ALA A 123 11.86 8.71 -23.37
C ALA A 123 11.99 8.14 -24.80
N GLY A 124 12.53 6.92 -25.01
CA GLY A 124 12.80 6.39 -26.35
C GLY A 124 14.25 5.94 -26.55
N ASP A 125 14.77 6.23 -27.73
CA ASP A 125 16.15 5.91 -28.14
C ASP A 125 17.18 6.91 -27.60
N ALA A 126 16.74 7.98 -26.94
CA ALA A 126 17.60 9.00 -26.37
C ALA A 126 17.12 9.41 -24.99
N PHE A 127 18.08 9.69 -24.09
CA PHE A 127 17.80 10.20 -22.75
C PHE A 127 17.03 11.52 -22.82
N GLY A 128 15.86 11.57 -22.17
CA GLY A 128 14.95 12.70 -22.31
C GLY A 128 14.15 13.02 -21.05
N PHE A 129 13.02 13.68 -21.24
CA PHE A 129 12.21 14.23 -20.14
C PHE A 129 11.73 13.16 -19.16
N ALA A 130 11.25 12.02 -19.67
CA ALA A 130 10.78 10.91 -18.83
C ALA A 130 11.93 10.34 -17.99
N ASP A 131 13.14 10.24 -18.55
CA ASP A 131 14.31 9.78 -17.80
C ASP A 131 14.70 10.76 -16.70
N LEU A 132 14.73 12.07 -17.00
CA LEU A 132 15.00 13.12 -16.01
C LEU A 132 13.99 13.12 -14.87
N ALA A 133 12.73 12.80 -15.15
CA ALA A 133 11.68 12.73 -14.14
C ALA A 133 11.88 11.53 -13.18
N VAL A 134 12.41 10.41 -13.68
CA VAL A 134 12.46 9.15 -12.93
C VAL A 134 13.86 8.86 -12.35
N VAL A 135 14.94 9.26 -13.02
CA VAL A 135 16.32 8.93 -12.62
C VAL A 135 16.70 9.37 -11.20
N PRO A 136 16.18 10.49 -10.63
CA PRO A 136 16.49 10.84 -9.25
C PRO A 136 16.00 9.81 -8.22
N PHE A 137 15.00 9.00 -8.58
CA PHE A 137 14.47 7.94 -7.73
C PHE A 137 15.27 6.63 -7.81
N ALA A 138 16.20 6.49 -8.77
CA ALA A 138 17.00 5.28 -8.92
C ALA A 138 17.80 4.93 -7.65
N ALA A 139 18.40 5.93 -6.99
CA ALA A 139 19.13 5.72 -5.73
C ALA A 139 18.22 5.29 -4.56
N TRP A 140 16.91 5.49 -4.68
CA TRP A 140 15.92 5.09 -3.69
C TRP A 140 15.39 3.67 -3.89
N PHE A 141 15.59 3.06 -5.07
CA PHE A 141 15.09 1.71 -5.37
C PHE A 141 15.62 0.66 -4.39
N VAL A 142 16.88 0.78 -3.95
CA VAL A 142 17.46 -0.06 -2.89
C VAL A 142 16.71 0.12 -1.56
N GLY A 143 16.37 1.37 -1.21
CA GLY A 143 15.58 1.68 -0.01
C GLY A 143 14.17 1.11 -0.10
N TYR A 144 13.51 1.23 -1.26
CA TYR A 144 12.18 0.66 -1.49
C TYR A 144 12.19 -0.86 -1.41
N GLY A 145 13.17 -1.53 -2.02
CA GLY A 145 13.31 -2.98 -1.91
C GLY A 145 13.49 -3.44 -0.46
N ARG A 146 14.33 -2.74 0.32
CA ARG A 146 14.54 -3.04 1.74
C ARG A 146 13.30 -2.80 2.61
N LEU A 147 12.61 -1.67 2.43
CA LEU A 147 11.41 -1.34 3.21
C LEU A 147 10.20 -2.20 2.80
N GLY A 148 10.08 -2.51 1.51
CA GLY A 148 9.03 -3.33 0.92
C GLY A 148 9.32 -4.83 0.93
N GLU A 149 10.48 -5.25 1.43
CA GLU A 149 10.97 -6.63 1.46
C GLU A 149 10.92 -7.34 0.08
N PHE A 150 11.35 -6.65 -0.98
CA PHE A 150 11.48 -7.20 -2.33
C PHE A 150 12.86 -6.89 -2.93
N ARG A 151 13.25 -7.69 -3.94
CA ARG A 151 14.48 -7.46 -4.72
C ARG A 151 14.11 -6.79 -6.03
N ALA A 152 14.56 -5.55 -6.24
CA ALA A 152 14.20 -4.79 -7.43
C ALA A 152 14.67 -5.47 -8.72
N GLU A 153 15.78 -6.20 -8.66
CA GLU A 153 16.34 -6.96 -9.78
C GLU A 153 15.45 -8.13 -10.21
N GLU A 154 14.65 -8.68 -9.29
CA GLU A 154 13.70 -9.76 -9.59
C GLU A 154 12.34 -9.21 -10.04
N VAL A 155 12.00 -8.00 -9.58
CA VAL A 155 10.71 -7.36 -9.84
C VAL A 155 10.71 -6.54 -11.13
N CYS A 156 11.79 -5.79 -11.36
CA CYS A 156 11.93 -4.86 -12.46
C CYS A 156 13.37 -4.82 -13.05
N PRO A 157 13.90 -5.96 -13.56
CA PRO A 157 15.27 -6.08 -14.04
C PRO A 157 15.67 -5.05 -15.10
N ARG A 158 14.78 -4.69 -16.03
CA ARG A 158 15.11 -3.74 -17.08
C ARG A 158 15.21 -2.31 -16.56
N LEU A 159 14.37 -1.98 -15.57
CA LEU A 159 14.39 -0.69 -14.92
C LEU A 159 15.66 -0.54 -14.06
N VAL A 160 16.12 -1.62 -13.42
CA VAL A 160 17.43 -1.62 -12.74
C VAL A 160 18.56 -1.38 -13.74
N ALA A 161 18.59 -2.11 -14.86
CA ALA A 161 19.61 -1.90 -15.88
C ALA A 161 19.55 -0.49 -16.50
N TRP A 162 18.35 0.07 -16.66
CA TRP A 162 18.17 1.46 -17.10
C TRP A 162 18.73 2.46 -16.09
N ALA A 163 18.51 2.24 -14.79
CA ALA A 163 19.06 3.07 -13.73
C ALA A 163 20.60 3.05 -13.72
N GLU A 164 21.21 1.88 -13.89
CA GLU A 164 22.66 1.71 -14.04
C GLU A 164 23.19 2.48 -15.26
N ARG A 165 22.59 2.28 -16.44
CA ARG A 165 22.96 3.02 -17.66
C ARG A 165 22.83 4.54 -17.49
N CYS A 166 21.77 5.00 -16.84
CA CYS A 166 21.61 6.42 -16.57
C CYS A 166 22.69 6.94 -15.62
N GLY A 167 23.11 6.13 -14.64
CA GLY A 167 24.18 6.45 -13.70
C GLY A 167 25.56 6.63 -14.33
N GLU A 168 25.81 6.05 -15.50
CA GLU A 168 27.08 6.24 -16.25
C GLU A 168 27.19 7.61 -16.92
N ARG A 169 26.08 8.33 -17.07
CA ARG A 169 26.07 9.67 -17.68
C ARG A 169 26.70 10.67 -16.71
N GLU A 170 27.67 11.46 -17.19
CA GLU A 170 28.33 12.50 -16.37
C GLU A 170 27.33 13.44 -15.69
N SER A 171 26.27 13.83 -16.41
CA SER A 171 25.19 14.68 -15.88
C SER A 171 24.43 14.05 -14.71
N VAL A 172 24.30 12.72 -14.66
CA VAL A 172 23.61 11.99 -13.61
C VAL A 172 24.59 11.66 -12.48
N ALA A 173 25.75 11.09 -12.80
CA ALA A 173 26.81 10.75 -11.84
C ALA A 173 27.23 11.95 -10.99
N GLY A 174 27.36 13.14 -11.60
CA GLY A 174 27.75 14.36 -10.90
C GLY A 174 26.67 14.97 -10.00
N ASN A 175 25.41 14.52 -10.09
CA ASN A 175 24.28 15.13 -9.38
C ASN A 175 23.51 14.15 -8.47
N MET A 176 23.88 12.87 -8.45
CA MET A 176 23.24 11.84 -7.64
C MET A 176 24.02 11.55 -6.37
N HIS A 177 23.31 11.19 -5.31
CA HIS A 177 23.92 10.62 -4.10
C HIS A 177 23.92 9.09 -4.17
N PRO A 178 24.94 8.43 -3.59
CA PRO A 178 25.00 6.97 -3.58
C PRO A 178 23.83 6.39 -2.76
N PRO A 179 23.29 5.21 -3.15
CA PRO A 179 22.17 4.57 -2.48
C PRO A 179 22.38 4.38 -0.96
N GLU A 180 23.61 4.17 -0.52
CA GLU A 180 23.97 4.02 0.90
C GLU A 180 23.64 5.29 1.70
N LYS A 181 23.95 6.47 1.14
CA LYS A 181 23.67 7.75 1.79
C LYS A 181 22.17 8.06 1.80
N VAL A 182 21.44 7.66 0.77
CA VAL A 182 19.97 7.72 0.75
C VAL A 182 19.39 6.80 1.82
N TRP A 183 19.96 5.62 2.02
CA TRP A 183 19.53 4.68 3.05
C TRP A 183 19.75 5.21 4.48
N GLU A 184 20.88 5.86 4.75
CA GLU A 184 21.13 6.56 6.01
C GLU A 184 20.06 7.63 6.27
N PHE A 185 19.70 8.40 5.24
CA PHE A 185 18.65 9.42 5.34
C PHE A 185 17.27 8.81 5.60
N ILE A 186 16.93 7.69 4.97
CA ILE A 186 15.69 6.94 5.27
C ILE A 186 15.68 6.49 6.75
N GLY A 187 16.81 6.02 7.27
CA GLY A 187 16.96 5.69 8.69
C GLY A 187 16.63 6.88 9.60
N TYR A 188 17.19 8.05 9.30
CA TYR A 188 16.86 9.30 10.00
C TYR A 188 15.37 9.64 9.94
N LEU A 189 14.73 9.50 8.77
CA LEU A 189 13.29 9.76 8.63
C LEU A 189 12.45 8.80 9.47
N LYS A 190 12.82 7.52 9.52
CA LYS A 190 12.16 6.51 10.34
C LYS A 190 12.26 6.85 11.83
N ASP A 191 13.42 7.26 12.30
CA ASP A 191 13.63 7.62 13.71
C ASP A 191 12.85 8.88 14.11
N LYS A 192 12.68 9.81 13.17
CA LYS A 192 12.01 11.09 13.40
C LYS A 192 10.49 11.04 13.29
N TYR A 193 9.97 10.25 12.36
CA TYR A 193 8.56 10.26 11.97
C TYR A 193 7.86 8.89 12.06
N GLY A 194 8.58 7.81 12.33
CA GLY A 194 7.98 6.51 12.55
C GLY A 194 7.14 6.50 13.81
N ASP A 195 5.98 5.83 13.75
CA ASP A 195 5.16 5.57 14.93
C ASP A 195 6.02 4.80 15.96
N LYS A 196 6.10 5.36 17.18
CA LYS A 196 6.81 4.75 18.31
C LYS A 196 5.98 3.66 18.97
#